data_AF-A0A954G7U4-F1
#
_entry.id   AF-A0A954G7U4-F1
#
_cell.length_a   1.000
_cell.length_b   1.000
_cell.length_c   1.000
_cell.angle_alpha   90.00
_cell.angle_beta   90.00
_cell.angle_gamma   90.00
#
_symmetry.space_group_name_H-M   'P 1'
#
loop_
_entity.id
_entity.type
_entity.pdbx_description
1 polymer ?
#
loop_
_entity_poly.entity_id
_entity_poly.type
_entity_poly.pdbx_seq_one_letter_code
_entity_poly.pdbx_strand_id
1 'polypeptide(L)'
;ILPDRSVLAEGENPGRAEIYTITFKTDLQNIKGIRLEALTDPSLPKQGPGRSATGDFELTMLTIKTAPLESPDSISEVALQNAQASFEMEGYKVDRVINDSPHTGWSIAPQEGKNQTATFETKKPFGFEKGTLVTVSLQQSTTHKTYHNLGRFRISLTTADAPLPLAGMTDLIVETLNTPPEQRTVEQRQELLEYYRTIDPQLKKLKAQELAHRKKAPRDPADTTKAQVVDHLKVPRKTYLLVRGDFLNPADEVKANTPAVLPPIGTSNPNRLDLARWLFDPRHPLTARVTVNRIWSRYFGRGIVFTVNDFGTQGEPPSHPELLDWLATQFRNNDWSLKHLHKLIVTSATYRQSSTNRPELAERDPYNTWLSHQNRLRVEAEIIRDQALAVSGLMKHKVGGPSVNPPQPEGIANLGYANSVKWTTSKGDDRYRRGL
;
A
#
# COMPACT_ATOMS: atom_id res chain seq x y z
N ILE A 1 -47.50 17.82 -13.95
CA ILE A 1 -47.12 16.42 -13.64
C ILE A 1 -46.75 15.76 -14.96
N LEU A 2 -45.59 15.13 -15.02
CA LEU A 2 -45.03 14.50 -16.22
C LEU A 2 -45.45 13.02 -16.34
N PRO A 3 -45.28 12.37 -17.51
CA PRO A 3 -45.67 10.97 -17.73
C PRO A 3 -45.01 9.97 -16.78
N ASP A 4 -43.79 10.25 -16.30
CA ASP A 4 -43.05 9.46 -15.30
C ASP A 4 -43.53 9.67 -13.85
N ARG A 5 -44.65 10.41 -13.69
CA ARG A 5 -45.27 10.81 -12.41
C ARG A 5 -44.41 11.74 -11.57
N SER A 6 -43.37 12.35 -12.13
CA SER A 6 -42.67 13.45 -11.49
C SER A 6 -43.45 14.77 -11.63
N VAL A 7 -43.20 15.68 -10.70
CA VAL A 7 -43.72 17.05 -10.69
C VAL A 7 -42.59 17.95 -11.14
N LEU A 8 -42.80 18.70 -12.23
CA LEU A 8 -41.94 19.81 -12.65
C LEU A 8 -42.64 21.11 -12.24
N ALA A 9 -41.97 21.91 -11.41
CA ALA A 9 -42.44 23.21 -10.99
C ALA A 9 -42.06 24.28 -12.01
N GLU A 10 -43.06 24.89 -12.64
CA GLU A 10 -42.91 25.89 -13.71
C GLU A 10 -43.34 27.29 -13.23
N GLY A 11 -43.13 28.30 -14.09
CA GLY A 11 -43.47 29.70 -13.81
C GLY A 11 -42.36 30.49 -13.10
N GLU A 12 -42.71 31.66 -12.56
CA GLU A 12 -41.79 32.48 -11.77
C GLU A 12 -41.32 31.68 -10.53
N ASN A 13 -40.04 31.79 -10.18
CA ASN A 13 -39.51 31.12 -8.99
C ASN A 13 -39.85 31.94 -7.75
N PRO A 14 -40.77 31.47 -6.90
CA PRO A 14 -41.36 32.29 -5.85
C PRO A 14 -40.38 32.49 -4.70
N GLY A 15 -39.80 33.70 -4.63
CA GLY A 15 -39.17 34.30 -3.45
C GLY A 15 -38.32 33.41 -2.54
N ARG A 16 -38.26 33.79 -1.26
CA ARG A 16 -37.38 33.16 -0.24
C ARG A 16 -38.04 32.01 0.52
N ALA A 17 -39.36 31.87 0.45
CA ALA A 17 -40.11 30.84 1.15
C ALA A 17 -41.28 30.38 0.29
N GLU A 18 -41.41 29.06 0.15
CA GLU A 18 -42.45 28.43 -0.65
C GLU A 18 -42.85 27.08 -0.03
N ILE A 19 -44.10 26.66 -0.21
CA ILE A 19 -44.60 25.37 0.26
C ILE A 19 -45.30 24.65 -0.89
N TYR A 20 -44.70 23.55 -1.35
CA TYR A 20 -45.39 22.65 -2.27
C TYR A 20 -46.26 21.69 -1.49
N THR A 21 -47.58 21.72 -1.75
CA THR A 21 -48.55 20.80 -1.14
C THR A 21 -49.06 19.83 -2.21
N ILE A 22 -48.79 18.54 -2.02
CA ILE A 22 -49.17 17.47 -2.94
C ILE A 22 -50.15 16.56 -2.24
N THR A 23 -51.38 16.49 -2.75
CA THR A 23 -52.43 15.61 -2.24
C THR A 23 -52.74 14.52 -3.26
N PHE A 24 -52.69 13.26 -2.84
CA PHE A 24 -52.96 12.11 -3.70
C PHE A 24 -53.62 10.96 -2.93
N LYS A 25 -54.20 10.01 -3.67
CA LYS A 25 -54.91 8.85 -3.12
C LYS A 25 -54.05 7.59 -3.27
N THR A 26 -54.14 6.67 -2.32
CA THR A 26 -53.47 5.37 -2.38
C THR A 26 -54.28 4.29 -1.68
N ASP A 27 -54.25 3.08 -2.23
CA ASP A 27 -54.85 1.89 -1.63
C ASP A 27 -53.82 1.08 -0.81
N LEU A 28 -52.57 1.56 -0.74
CA LEU A 28 -51.52 0.93 0.06
C LEU A 28 -51.86 1.03 1.55
N GLN A 29 -51.78 -0.12 2.21
CA GLN A 29 -51.83 -0.26 3.66
C GLN A 29 -50.42 -0.53 4.20
N ASN A 30 -50.21 -0.30 5.51
CA ASN A 30 -48.94 -0.59 6.18
C ASN A 30 -47.74 0.11 5.51
N ILE A 31 -47.92 1.37 5.12
CA ILE A 31 -46.87 2.21 4.54
C ILE A 31 -45.88 2.54 5.65
N LYS A 32 -44.61 2.17 5.44
CA LYS A 32 -43.51 2.27 6.41
C LYS A 32 -42.51 3.39 6.08
N GLY A 33 -42.66 4.03 4.92
CA GLY A 33 -41.83 5.16 4.55
C GLY A 33 -42.19 5.83 3.24
N ILE A 34 -41.44 6.89 2.98
CA ILE A 34 -41.55 7.75 1.80
C ILE A 34 -40.16 7.95 1.19
N ARG A 35 -40.11 8.01 -0.14
CA ARG A 35 -38.94 8.40 -0.92
C ARG A 35 -39.24 9.70 -1.64
N LEU A 36 -38.35 10.68 -1.50
CA LEU A 36 -38.33 11.91 -2.28
C LEU A 36 -37.14 11.85 -3.23
N GLU A 37 -37.42 11.93 -4.53
CA GLU A 37 -36.39 12.03 -5.57
C GLU A 37 -36.37 13.48 -6.07
N ALA A 38 -35.21 14.13 -6.03
CA ALA A 38 -34.94 15.40 -6.65
C ALA A 38 -34.28 15.12 -8.01
N LEU A 39 -34.98 15.40 -9.09
CA LEU A 39 -34.66 14.94 -10.45
C LEU A 39 -34.13 16.08 -11.30
N THR A 40 -33.10 15.81 -12.09
CA THR A 40 -32.58 16.76 -13.08
C THR A 40 -33.57 16.97 -14.22
N ASP A 41 -33.56 18.17 -14.80
CA ASP A 41 -34.34 18.48 -16.00
C ASP A 41 -33.61 19.50 -16.88
N PRO A 42 -33.56 19.31 -18.22
CA PRO A 42 -32.96 20.27 -19.13
C PRO A 42 -33.55 21.69 -19.05
N SER A 43 -34.80 21.84 -18.60
CA SER A 43 -35.44 23.14 -18.45
C SER A 43 -35.04 23.90 -17.18
N LEU A 44 -34.35 23.25 -16.23
CA LEU A 44 -33.96 23.82 -14.95
C LEU A 44 -32.53 24.42 -15.00
N PRO A 45 -32.23 25.42 -14.17
CA PRO A 45 -30.89 26.00 -14.10
C PRO A 45 -29.80 24.95 -13.89
N LYS A 46 -28.72 25.07 -14.67
CA LYS A 46 -27.58 24.14 -14.66
C LYS A 46 -27.96 22.66 -14.86
N GLN A 47 -29.14 22.39 -15.42
CA GLN A 47 -29.72 21.04 -15.55
C GLN A 47 -29.82 20.33 -14.18
N GLY A 48 -29.86 21.09 -13.09
CA GLY A 48 -29.98 20.58 -11.73
C GLY A 48 -31.42 20.30 -11.33
N PRO A 49 -31.64 19.68 -10.16
CA PRO A 49 -32.98 19.41 -9.66
C PRO A 49 -33.67 20.60 -8.99
N GLY A 50 -32.95 21.68 -8.70
CA GLY A 50 -33.47 22.91 -8.08
C GLY A 50 -33.71 24.05 -9.07
N ARG A 51 -34.43 25.08 -8.61
CA ARG A 51 -34.78 26.29 -9.38
C ARG A 51 -33.87 27.48 -9.10
N SER A 52 -32.91 27.35 -8.19
CA SER A 52 -31.92 28.39 -7.95
C SER A 52 -30.99 28.57 -9.14
N ALA A 53 -30.31 29.72 -9.26
CA ALA A 53 -29.37 29.97 -10.37
C ALA A 53 -28.22 28.94 -10.46
N THR A 54 -27.92 28.22 -9.38
CA THR A 54 -26.90 27.15 -9.34
C THR A 54 -27.47 25.77 -9.71
N GLY A 55 -28.79 25.60 -9.72
CA GLY A 55 -29.46 24.30 -9.89
C GLY A 55 -29.65 23.53 -8.59
N ASP A 56 -29.37 24.15 -7.44
CA ASP A 56 -29.54 23.59 -6.09
C ASP A 56 -30.92 23.94 -5.49
N PHE A 57 -31.31 23.25 -4.42
CA PHE A 57 -32.52 23.49 -3.64
C PHE A 57 -32.22 23.41 -2.12
N GLU A 58 -33.12 23.98 -1.31
CA GLU A 58 -33.05 23.95 0.15
C GLU A 58 -34.41 23.53 0.71
N LEU A 59 -34.59 22.23 0.92
CA LEU A 59 -35.80 21.69 1.53
C LEU A 59 -35.68 21.81 3.04
N THR A 60 -36.49 22.65 3.68
CA THR A 60 -36.40 22.92 5.13
C THR A 60 -37.39 22.13 5.97
N MET A 61 -38.55 21.74 5.41
CA MET A 61 -39.51 20.89 6.11
C MET A 61 -40.20 19.91 5.18
N LEU A 62 -40.43 18.69 5.65
CA LEU A 62 -41.32 17.72 5.04
C LEU A 62 -42.32 17.23 6.09
N THR A 63 -43.61 17.49 5.86
CA THR A 63 -44.70 16.98 6.70
C THR A 63 -45.63 16.10 5.89
N ILE A 64 -46.20 15.08 6.54
CA ILE A 64 -47.16 14.16 5.93
C ILE A 64 -48.41 14.12 6.79
N LYS A 65 -49.55 14.37 6.15
CA LYS A 65 -50.87 14.23 6.73
C LYS A 65 -51.64 13.15 5.97
N THR A 66 -52.46 12.40 6.69
CA THR A 66 -53.23 11.29 6.18
C THR A 66 -54.67 11.33 6.68
N ALA A 67 -55.63 10.97 5.84
CA ALA A 67 -57.04 10.82 6.21
C ALA A 67 -57.66 9.61 5.48
N PRO A 68 -58.66 8.93 6.04
CA PRO A 68 -59.44 7.92 5.31
C PRO A 68 -60.16 8.56 4.12
N LEU A 69 -60.24 7.88 2.97
CA LEU A 69 -60.98 8.41 1.81
C LEU A 69 -62.48 8.62 2.08
N GLU A 70 -63.07 7.80 2.96
CA GLU A 70 -64.48 7.92 3.38
C GLU A 70 -64.70 9.08 4.36
N SER A 71 -63.65 9.66 4.93
CA SER A 71 -63.74 10.79 5.88
C SER A 71 -62.52 11.72 5.74
N PRO A 72 -62.42 12.49 4.63
CA PRO A 72 -61.24 13.32 4.32
C PRO A 72 -60.88 14.37 5.36
N ASP A 73 -61.85 14.80 6.19
CA ASP A 73 -61.63 15.78 7.26
C ASP A 73 -60.99 15.17 8.52
N SER A 74 -60.92 13.84 8.63
CA SER A 74 -60.29 13.14 9.76
C SER A 74 -58.77 13.03 9.58
N ILE A 75 -58.10 14.16 9.67
CA ILE A 75 -56.68 14.30 9.38
C ILE A 75 -55.82 13.84 10.57
N SER A 76 -54.84 12.99 10.31
CA SER A 76 -53.78 12.58 11.23
C SER A 76 -52.41 12.90 10.65
N GLU A 77 -51.45 13.28 11.50
CA GLU A 77 -50.06 13.52 11.08
C GLU A 77 -49.22 12.25 11.19
N VAL A 78 -48.36 12.01 10.20
CA VAL A 78 -47.44 10.86 10.17
C VAL A 78 -46.06 11.32 10.63
N ALA A 79 -45.66 10.89 11.82
CA ALA A 79 -44.34 11.18 12.34
C ALA A 79 -43.25 10.39 11.60
N LEU A 80 -42.19 11.08 11.19
CA LEU A 80 -41.05 10.51 10.46
C LEU A 80 -39.82 10.31 11.35
N GLN A 81 -38.91 9.45 10.92
CA GLN A 81 -37.62 9.15 11.56
C GLN A 81 -36.61 8.64 10.53
N ASN A 82 -35.35 8.48 10.96
CA ASN A 82 -34.28 7.85 10.19
C ASN A 82 -34.14 8.39 8.75
N ALA A 83 -34.20 9.71 8.61
CA ALA A 83 -33.99 10.36 7.32
C ALA A 83 -32.56 10.10 6.81
N GLN A 84 -32.45 9.74 5.54
CA GLN A 84 -31.17 9.52 4.86
C GLN A 84 -31.24 10.15 3.47
N ALA A 85 -30.09 10.57 2.93
CA ALA A 85 -29.98 11.13 1.59
C ALA A 85 -28.76 10.59 0.84
N SER A 86 -28.85 10.51 -0.49
CA SER A 86 -27.76 10.09 -1.37
C SER A 86 -26.56 11.04 -1.32
N PHE A 87 -26.79 12.31 -1.01
CA PHE A 87 -25.77 13.31 -0.78
C PHE A 87 -26.32 14.41 0.14
N GLU A 88 -25.43 15.02 0.94
CA GLU A 88 -25.76 16.13 1.83
C GLU A 88 -24.61 17.14 1.78
N MET A 89 -24.93 18.41 1.51
CA MET A 89 -23.97 19.50 1.65
C MET A 89 -23.53 19.63 3.12
N GLU A 90 -22.27 20.03 3.33
CA GLU A 90 -21.76 20.32 4.67
C GLU A 90 -22.64 21.38 5.37
N GLY A 91 -23.16 21.06 6.56
CA GLY A 91 -24.06 21.92 7.31
C GLY A 91 -25.54 21.86 6.90
N TYR A 92 -25.90 21.17 5.81
CA TYR A 92 -27.28 21.01 5.31
C TYR A 92 -27.66 19.53 5.25
N LYS A 93 -28.28 19.05 6.32
CA LYS A 93 -28.54 17.63 6.57
C LYS A 93 -30.01 17.28 6.40
N VAL A 94 -30.30 16.11 5.85
CA VAL A 94 -31.68 15.69 5.52
C VAL A 94 -32.52 15.37 6.75
N ASP A 95 -31.89 15.02 7.87
CA ASP A 95 -32.56 14.83 9.16
C ASP A 95 -33.22 16.10 9.69
N ARG A 96 -32.70 17.28 9.32
CA ARG A 96 -33.26 18.58 9.73
C ARG A 96 -34.62 18.87 9.13
N VAL A 97 -34.92 18.24 7.99
CA VAL A 97 -36.19 18.35 7.25
C VAL A 97 -37.38 17.82 8.05
N ILE A 98 -37.14 16.95 9.04
CA ILE A 98 -38.19 16.32 9.86
C ILE A 98 -38.08 16.66 11.37
N ASN A 99 -37.20 17.60 11.73
CA ASN A 99 -36.88 17.95 13.13
C ASN A 99 -37.16 19.43 13.45
N ASP A 100 -38.07 20.08 12.73
CA ASP A 100 -38.50 21.47 12.96
C ASP A 100 -37.37 22.52 13.01
N SER A 101 -36.29 22.34 12.23
CA SER A 101 -35.17 23.30 12.17
C SER A 101 -35.43 24.39 11.12
N PRO A 102 -35.69 25.65 11.51
CA PRO A 102 -36.21 26.67 10.57
C PRO A 102 -35.16 27.27 9.62
N HIS A 103 -33.87 26.94 9.78
CA HIS A 103 -32.78 27.69 9.12
C HIS A 103 -31.76 26.83 8.39
N THR A 104 -31.89 25.50 8.45
CA THR A 104 -30.98 24.60 7.74
C THR A 104 -31.73 23.35 7.32
N GLY A 105 -31.85 23.14 6.02
CA GLY A 105 -32.55 22.02 5.41
C GLY A 105 -31.61 21.04 4.71
N TRP A 106 -32.16 20.29 3.77
CA TRP A 106 -31.40 19.47 2.83
C TRP A 106 -31.04 20.28 1.58
N SER A 107 -29.74 20.34 1.27
CA SER A 107 -29.15 20.90 0.04
C SER A 107 -28.11 19.94 -0.52
N ILE A 108 -27.88 20.03 -1.82
CA ILE A 108 -27.07 19.06 -2.58
C ILE A 108 -25.79 19.65 -3.17
N ALA A 109 -25.46 20.91 -2.92
CA ALA A 109 -24.24 21.51 -3.46
C ALA A 109 -22.97 20.79 -2.95
N PRO A 110 -21.95 20.50 -3.79
CA PRO A 110 -21.81 20.90 -5.20
C PRO A 110 -22.20 19.77 -6.20
N GLN A 111 -23.18 18.93 -5.87
CA GLN A 111 -23.67 17.84 -6.74
C GLN A 111 -24.84 18.27 -7.63
N GLU A 112 -24.90 19.55 -8.00
CA GLU A 112 -25.88 20.03 -8.98
C GLU A 112 -25.70 19.30 -10.32
N GLY A 113 -26.79 19.17 -11.08
CA GLY A 113 -26.80 18.40 -12.34
C GLY A 113 -26.84 16.88 -12.17
N LYS A 114 -27.10 16.37 -10.96
CA LYS A 114 -27.34 14.94 -10.68
C LYS A 114 -28.66 14.73 -9.96
N ASN A 115 -29.29 13.57 -10.21
CA ASN A 115 -30.45 13.14 -9.44
C ASN A 115 -30.01 12.84 -8.00
N GLN A 116 -30.85 13.23 -7.04
CA GLN A 116 -30.62 12.99 -5.61
C GLN A 116 -31.86 12.34 -5.00
N THR A 117 -31.67 11.56 -3.95
CA THR A 117 -32.75 10.80 -3.30
C THR A 117 -32.64 10.96 -1.81
N ALA A 118 -33.78 11.17 -1.16
CA ALA A 118 -33.94 11.08 0.28
C ALA A 118 -35.01 10.04 0.64
N THR A 119 -34.79 9.29 1.71
CA THR A 119 -35.75 8.34 2.27
C THR A 119 -36.06 8.70 3.71
N PHE A 120 -37.33 8.58 4.08
CA PHE A 120 -37.80 8.85 5.43
C PHE A 120 -38.66 7.68 5.90
N GLU A 121 -38.33 7.12 7.06
CA GLU A 121 -39.09 6.05 7.68
C GLU A 121 -40.21 6.63 8.54
N THR A 122 -41.34 5.95 8.62
CA THR A 122 -42.43 6.35 9.53
C THR A 122 -42.18 5.76 10.91
N LYS A 123 -42.46 6.51 11.98
CA LYS A 123 -42.41 5.98 13.36
C LYS A 123 -43.44 4.88 13.59
N LYS A 124 -44.60 4.98 12.93
CA LYS A 124 -45.66 3.98 12.91
C LYS A 124 -46.17 3.80 11.48
N PRO A 125 -46.37 2.57 11.01
CA PRO A 125 -46.96 2.36 9.69
C PRO A 125 -48.34 3.01 9.58
N PHE A 126 -48.70 3.50 8.40
CA PHE A 126 -50.00 4.13 8.15
C PHE A 126 -50.68 3.58 6.89
N GLY A 127 -51.96 3.93 6.71
CA GLY A 127 -52.79 3.51 5.59
C GLY A 127 -54.09 2.86 6.08
N PHE A 128 -55.19 3.18 5.41
CA PHE A 128 -56.54 2.72 5.73
C PHE A 128 -57.03 1.69 4.71
N GLU A 129 -57.85 0.74 5.17
CA GLU A 129 -58.31 -0.41 4.37
C GLU A 129 -59.09 0.02 3.11
N LYS A 130 -59.93 1.04 3.23
CA LYS A 130 -60.73 1.60 2.14
C LYS A 130 -60.06 2.78 1.43
N GLY A 131 -58.74 2.78 1.42
CA GLY A 131 -57.90 3.78 0.78
C GLY A 131 -57.65 5.01 1.64
N THR A 132 -56.55 5.68 1.31
CA THR A 132 -55.93 6.74 2.10
C THR A 132 -55.74 7.98 1.25
N LEU A 133 -56.16 9.13 1.77
CA LEU A 133 -55.78 10.44 1.25
C LEU A 133 -54.47 10.87 1.92
N VAL A 134 -53.41 11.05 1.14
CA VAL A 134 -52.10 11.48 1.62
C VAL A 134 -51.84 12.90 1.15
N THR A 135 -51.46 13.78 2.07
CA THR A 135 -51.03 15.15 1.79
C THR A 135 -49.59 15.31 2.26
N VAL A 136 -48.69 15.61 1.33
CA VAL A 136 -47.27 15.87 1.59
C VAL A 136 -47.01 17.36 1.39
N SER A 137 -46.45 18.01 2.40
CA SER A 137 -46.03 19.42 2.31
C SER A 137 -44.51 19.52 2.35
N LEU A 138 -43.94 20.12 1.30
CA LEU A 138 -42.51 20.37 1.13
C LEU A 138 -42.24 21.86 1.29
N GLN A 139 -41.82 22.28 2.48
CA GLN A 139 -41.46 23.67 2.75
C GLN A 139 -40.01 23.91 2.36
N GLN A 140 -39.79 24.97 1.59
CA GLN A 140 -38.48 25.43 1.16
C GLN A 140 -38.33 26.86 1.67
N SER A 141 -37.26 27.14 2.41
CA SER A 141 -37.04 28.46 2.98
C SER A 141 -35.55 28.75 3.00
N THR A 142 -35.14 29.82 2.31
CA THR A 142 -33.74 30.19 2.17
C THR A 142 -33.50 31.63 2.61
N THR A 143 -32.34 31.88 3.23
CA THR A 143 -31.87 33.26 3.49
C THR A 143 -31.17 33.86 2.27
N HIS A 144 -30.86 33.03 1.26
CA HIS A 144 -30.14 33.43 0.05
C HIS A 144 -31.05 34.18 -0.94
N LYS A 145 -30.43 35.05 -1.75
CA LYS A 145 -31.13 35.82 -2.80
C LYS A 145 -31.40 35.01 -4.07
N THR A 146 -30.92 33.77 -4.12
CA THR A 146 -30.94 32.87 -5.30
C THR A 146 -32.11 31.89 -5.31
N TYR A 147 -33.05 31.98 -4.36
CA TYR A 147 -34.33 31.25 -4.31
C TYR A 147 -34.20 29.73 -4.55
N HIS A 148 -33.85 28.99 -3.50
CA HIS A 148 -33.52 27.56 -3.52
C HIS A 148 -34.76 26.66 -3.43
N ASN A 149 -35.71 26.86 -4.34
CA ASN A 149 -36.90 26.02 -4.43
C ASN A 149 -36.63 24.74 -5.25
N LEU A 150 -37.33 23.65 -4.95
CA LEU A 150 -37.26 22.40 -5.71
C LEU A 150 -37.82 22.60 -7.13
N GLY A 151 -37.13 22.06 -8.14
CA GLY A 151 -37.51 22.18 -9.55
C GLY A 151 -38.31 21.00 -10.04
N ARG A 152 -37.70 19.82 -10.07
CA ARG A 152 -38.38 18.58 -10.44
C ARG A 152 -38.21 17.54 -9.36
N PHE A 153 -39.30 16.91 -8.97
CA PHE A 153 -39.28 15.92 -7.91
C PHE A 153 -40.32 14.82 -8.08
N ARG A 154 -40.09 13.68 -7.45
CA ARG A 154 -41.03 12.54 -7.41
C ARG A 154 -41.16 12.03 -5.99
N ILE A 155 -42.38 11.71 -5.58
CA ILE A 155 -42.70 11.16 -4.27
C ILE A 155 -43.18 9.71 -4.46
N SER A 156 -42.60 8.79 -3.70
CA SER A 156 -43.01 7.38 -3.69
C SER A 156 -43.28 6.91 -2.26
N LEU A 157 -44.26 6.03 -2.08
CA LEU A 157 -44.56 5.36 -0.81
C LEU A 157 -44.04 3.92 -0.84
N THR A 158 -43.67 3.38 0.32
CA THR A 158 -43.20 1.99 0.43
C THR A 158 -43.73 1.28 1.66
N THR A 159 -43.98 -0.03 1.52
CA THR A 159 -44.34 -0.96 2.60
C THR A 159 -43.16 -1.84 3.04
N ALA A 160 -41.97 -1.63 2.44
CA ALA A 160 -40.76 -2.37 2.76
C ALA A 160 -40.30 -2.13 4.21
N ASP A 161 -39.66 -3.14 4.79
CA ASP A 161 -39.05 -3.03 6.12
C ASP A 161 -37.80 -2.14 6.11
N ALA A 162 -37.54 -1.49 7.24
CA ALA A 162 -36.33 -0.69 7.47
C ALA A 162 -35.06 -1.59 7.51
N PRO A 163 -33.87 -1.06 7.16
CA PRO A 163 -33.63 0.31 6.71
C PRO A 163 -34.02 0.53 5.25
N LEU A 164 -34.62 1.69 4.95
CA LEU A 164 -34.99 2.02 3.57
C LEU A 164 -33.73 2.35 2.73
N PRO A 165 -33.57 1.75 1.54
CA PRO A 165 -32.39 1.97 0.71
C PRO A 165 -32.46 3.32 -0.02
N LEU A 166 -31.34 4.05 -0.05
CA LEU A 166 -31.17 5.27 -0.84
C LEU A 166 -31.07 5.02 -2.35
N ALA A 167 -30.49 3.86 -2.71
CA ALA A 167 -30.51 3.38 -4.08
C ALA A 167 -31.85 2.69 -4.33
N GLY A 168 -32.82 3.43 -4.86
CA GLY A 168 -33.96 2.83 -5.51
C GLY A 168 -33.51 1.96 -6.69
N MET A 169 -34.36 1.01 -7.12
CA MET A 169 -34.23 0.50 -8.49
C MET A 169 -34.28 1.71 -9.42
N THR A 170 -33.28 1.85 -10.30
CA THR A 170 -33.34 2.86 -11.36
C THR A 170 -34.55 2.56 -12.25
N ASP A 171 -35.09 3.56 -12.94
CA ASP A 171 -36.19 3.34 -13.87
C ASP A 171 -35.81 2.25 -14.91
N LEU A 172 -34.52 2.17 -15.27
CA LEU A 172 -33.94 1.14 -16.13
C LEU A 172 -33.95 -0.27 -15.52
N ILE A 173 -33.67 -0.42 -14.22
CA ILE A 173 -33.79 -1.70 -13.50
C ILE A 173 -35.26 -2.11 -13.39
N VAL A 174 -36.17 -1.17 -13.15
CA VAL A 174 -37.63 -1.44 -13.10
C VAL A 174 -38.12 -1.90 -14.48
N GLU A 175 -37.75 -1.20 -15.55
CA GLU A 175 -38.06 -1.59 -16.93
C GLU A 175 -37.49 -2.97 -17.28
N THR A 176 -36.26 -3.24 -16.86
CA THR A 176 -35.61 -4.55 -17.04
C THR A 176 -36.34 -5.66 -16.28
N LEU A 177 -36.84 -5.38 -15.07
CA LEU A 177 -37.63 -6.34 -14.29
C LEU A 177 -38.99 -6.63 -14.93
N ASN A 178 -39.60 -5.64 -15.58
CA ASN A 178 -40.84 -5.79 -16.35
C ASN A 178 -40.65 -6.57 -17.66
N THR A 179 -39.40 -6.69 -18.15
CA THR A 179 -39.07 -7.53 -19.30
C THR A 179 -38.91 -9.00 -18.87
N PRO A 180 -39.58 -9.98 -19.51
CA PRO A 180 -39.44 -11.40 -19.18
C PRO A 180 -37.97 -11.87 -19.23
N PRO A 181 -37.50 -12.74 -18.30
CA PRO A 181 -36.10 -13.15 -18.23
C PRO A 181 -35.50 -13.67 -19.54
N GLU A 182 -36.30 -14.41 -20.31
CA GLU A 182 -35.96 -15.00 -21.61
C GLU A 182 -35.65 -13.93 -22.67
N GLN A 183 -36.26 -12.75 -22.54
CA GLN A 183 -36.22 -11.65 -23.50
C GLN A 183 -35.24 -10.53 -23.09
N ARG A 184 -34.61 -10.64 -21.92
CA ARG A 184 -33.63 -9.65 -21.45
C ARG A 184 -32.35 -9.72 -22.27
N THR A 185 -31.86 -8.56 -22.71
CA THR A 185 -30.57 -8.44 -23.39
C THR A 185 -29.40 -8.75 -22.46
N VAL A 186 -28.20 -8.89 -23.02
CA VAL A 186 -26.97 -9.14 -22.25
C VAL A 186 -26.68 -7.96 -21.32
N GLU A 187 -26.88 -6.74 -21.82
CA GLU A 187 -26.67 -5.49 -21.09
C GLU A 187 -27.63 -5.37 -19.90
N GLN A 188 -28.92 -5.67 -20.12
CA GLN A 188 -29.94 -5.70 -19.06
C GLN A 188 -29.62 -6.72 -17.96
N ARG A 189 -29.13 -7.90 -18.33
CA ARG A 189 -28.71 -8.94 -17.37
C ARG A 189 -27.49 -8.49 -16.57
N GLN A 190 -26.52 -7.85 -17.21
CA GLN A 190 -25.33 -7.34 -16.55
C GLN A 190 -25.68 -6.23 -15.57
N GLU A 191 -26.54 -5.29 -15.96
CA GLU A 191 -26.96 -4.18 -15.11
C GLU A 191 -27.73 -4.68 -13.88
N LEU A 192 -28.64 -5.64 -14.07
CA LEU A 192 -29.37 -6.28 -12.97
C LEU A 192 -28.41 -6.99 -11.99
N LEU A 193 -27.37 -7.64 -12.51
CA LEU A 193 -26.35 -8.29 -11.70
C LEU A 193 -25.52 -7.27 -10.92
N GLU A 194 -25.11 -6.16 -11.54
CA GLU A 194 -24.38 -5.10 -10.83
C GLU A 194 -25.25 -4.46 -9.75
N TYR A 195 -26.52 -4.18 -10.03
CA TYR A 195 -27.47 -3.69 -9.03
C TYR A 195 -27.62 -4.70 -7.88
N TYR A 196 -27.84 -5.99 -8.18
CA TYR A 196 -27.97 -7.03 -7.17
C TYR A 196 -26.73 -7.12 -6.27
N ARG A 197 -25.52 -6.97 -6.83
CA ARG A 197 -24.27 -6.93 -6.05
C ARG A 197 -24.19 -5.78 -5.06
N THR A 198 -24.94 -4.70 -5.25
CA THR A 198 -24.98 -3.58 -4.29
C THR A 198 -25.87 -3.86 -3.08
N ILE A 199 -26.91 -4.69 -3.26
CA ILE A 199 -27.93 -4.95 -2.24
C ILE A 199 -27.78 -6.33 -1.58
N ASP A 200 -27.04 -7.27 -2.17
CA ASP A 200 -26.88 -8.61 -1.63
C ASP A 200 -26.15 -8.62 -0.26
N PRO A 201 -26.84 -9.02 0.83
CA PRO A 201 -26.26 -8.99 2.18
C PRO A 201 -25.10 -9.95 2.34
N GLN A 202 -25.10 -11.08 1.62
CA GLN A 202 -24.03 -12.07 1.70
C GLN A 202 -22.74 -11.54 1.07
N LEU A 203 -22.83 -10.95 -0.13
CA LEU A 203 -21.69 -10.31 -0.79
C LEU A 203 -21.16 -9.13 0.01
N LYS A 204 -22.02 -8.32 0.63
CA LYS A 204 -21.59 -7.22 1.51
C LYS A 204 -20.75 -7.75 2.68
N LYS A 205 -21.20 -8.84 3.33
CA LYS A 205 -20.46 -9.51 4.41
C LYS A 205 -19.11 -10.06 3.92
N LEU A 206 -19.09 -10.74 2.78
CA LEU A 206 -17.87 -11.32 2.21
C LEU A 206 -16.85 -10.24 1.80
N LYS A 207 -17.29 -9.15 1.17
CA LYS A 207 -16.43 -8.00 0.85
C LYS A 207 -15.84 -7.35 2.10
N ALA A 208 -16.61 -7.22 3.17
CA ALA A 208 -16.10 -6.69 4.43
C ALA A 208 -15.02 -7.59 5.05
N GLN A 209 -15.20 -8.91 5.00
CA GLN A 209 -14.20 -9.89 5.47
C GLN A 209 -12.94 -9.87 4.61
N GLU A 210 -13.09 -9.79 3.29
CA GLU A 210 -11.99 -9.70 2.33
C GLU A 210 -11.15 -8.43 2.55
N LEU A 211 -11.80 -7.28 2.73
CA LEU A 211 -11.12 -6.02 3.03
C LEU A 211 -10.40 -6.07 4.38
N ALA A 212 -11.02 -6.66 5.41
CA ALA A 212 -10.39 -6.84 6.72
C ALA A 212 -9.17 -7.76 6.65
N HIS A 213 -9.21 -8.80 5.82
CA HIS A 213 -8.08 -9.68 5.58
C HIS A 213 -6.95 -8.97 4.82
N ARG A 214 -7.26 -8.24 3.74
CA ARG A 214 -6.25 -7.46 2.99
C ARG A 214 -5.49 -6.46 3.86
N LYS A 215 -6.16 -5.82 4.81
CA LYS A 215 -5.51 -4.90 5.77
C LYS A 215 -4.46 -5.58 6.66
N LYS A 216 -4.54 -6.91 6.84
CA LYS A 216 -3.56 -7.71 7.60
C LYS A 216 -2.41 -8.23 6.74
N ALA A 217 -2.49 -8.10 5.42
CA ALA A 217 -1.42 -8.52 4.54
C ALA A 217 -0.14 -7.73 4.88
N PRO A 218 1.05 -8.36 4.81
CA PRO A 218 2.31 -7.63 4.86
C PRO A 218 2.28 -6.54 3.80
N ARG A 219 2.65 -5.32 4.19
CA ARG A 219 2.80 -4.24 3.21
C ARG A 219 3.89 -4.64 2.22
N ASP A 220 3.70 -4.28 0.96
CA ASP A 220 4.72 -4.48 -0.05
C ASP A 220 6.01 -3.77 0.44
N PRO A 221 7.15 -4.47 0.53
CA PRO A 221 8.42 -3.84 0.82
C PRO A 221 8.71 -2.67 -0.14
N ALA A 222 8.23 -2.71 -1.39
CA ALA A 222 8.36 -1.59 -2.33
C ALA A 222 7.65 -0.31 -1.83
N ASP A 223 6.51 -0.44 -1.13
CA ASP A 223 5.73 0.70 -0.63
C ASP A 223 6.23 1.24 0.72
N THR A 224 7.01 0.43 1.45
CA THR A 224 7.36 0.73 2.84
C THR A 224 8.85 0.87 3.09
N THR A 225 9.66 0.19 2.29
CA THR A 225 11.11 0.14 2.44
C THR A 225 11.74 1.04 1.39
N LYS A 226 12.00 2.29 1.77
CA LYS A 226 12.84 3.17 0.96
C LYS A 226 14.30 2.84 1.25
N ALA A 227 14.96 2.16 0.31
CA ALA A 227 16.41 2.03 0.37
C ALA A 227 17.04 3.40 0.13
N GLN A 228 18.00 3.80 0.96
CA GLN A 228 18.81 4.96 0.62
C GLN A 228 19.64 4.60 -0.61
N VAL A 229 19.43 5.33 -1.69
CA VAL A 229 20.24 5.24 -2.90
C VAL A 229 21.16 6.44 -2.96
N VAL A 230 22.38 6.20 -3.44
CA VAL A 230 23.31 7.27 -3.75
C VAL A 230 23.05 7.70 -5.18
N ASP A 231 22.34 8.80 -5.35
CA ASP A 231 22.09 9.40 -6.67
C ASP A 231 23.23 10.33 -7.09
N HIS A 232 23.34 10.58 -8.40
CA HIS A 232 24.25 11.57 -8.94
C HIS A 232 23.75 12.98 -8.63
N LEU A 233 24.67 13.87 -8.28
CA LEU A 233 24.34 15.29 -8.22
C LEU A 233 23.95 15.79 -9.62
N LYS A 234 22.93 16.66 -9.70
CA LYS A 234 22.53 17.31 -10.97
C LYS A 234 23.70 17.98 -11.67
N VAL A 235 24.63 18.53 -10.89
CA VAL A 235 25.91 19.06 -11.35
C VAL A 235 27.01 18.25 -10.67
N PRO A 236 27.77 17.42 -11.41
CA PRO A 236 28.89 16.67 -10.87
C PRO A 236 29.92 17.59 -10.21
N ARG A 237 30.50 17.14 -9.09
CA ARG A 237 31.62 17.86 -8.48
C ARG A 237 32.86 17.70 -9.35
N LYS A 238 33.54 18.81 -9.62
CA LYS A 238 34.86 18.79 -10.22
C LYS A 238 35.86 18.24 -9.22
N THR A 239 36.76 17.38 -9.70
CA THR A 239 37.85 16.80 -8.91
C THR A 239 39.17 17.29 -9.49
N TYR A 240 40.12 17.63 -8.64
CA TYR A 240 41.42 18.18 -9.05
C TYR A 240 42.55 17.32 -8.49
N LEU A 241 43.67 17.27 -9.21
CA LEU A 241 44.92 16.80 -8.65
C LEU A 241 45.36 17.77 -7.56
N LEU A 242 45.81 17.27 -6.41
CA LEU A 242 46.26 18.11 -5.29
C LEU A 242 47.78 18.14 -5.25
N VAL A 243 48.37 19.34 -5.29
CA VAL A 243 49.84 19.48 -5.22
C VAL A 243 50.31 18.98 -3.85
N ARG A 244 51.06 17.88 -3.84
CA ARG A 244 51.52 17.20 -2.61
C ARG A 244 50.38 16.79 -1.65
N GLY A 245 49.16 16.63 -2.17
CA GLY A 245 48.00 16.27 -1.36
C GLY A 245 47.36 17.44 -0.58
N ASP A 246 47.81 18.67 -0.78
CA ASP A 246 47.22 19.85 -0.15
C ASP A 246 45.87 20.20 -0.79
N PHE A 247 44.78 20.04 -0.04
CA PHE A 247 43.42 20.32 -0.51
C PHE A 247 43.15 21.81 -0.78
N LEU A 248 44.02 22.71 -0.31
CA LEU A 248 43.97 24.15 -0.59
C LEU A 248 44.72 24.53 -1.88
N ASN A 249 45.50 23.61 -2.46
CA ASN A 249 46.31 23.86 -3.65
C ASN A 249 45.94 22.89 -4.80
N PRO A 250 44.78 23.11 -5.45
CA PRO A 250 44.35 22.32 -6.59
C PRO A 250 45.18 22.64 -7.85
N ALA A 251 45.58 21.60 -8.56
CA ALA A 251 46.17 21.65 -9.90
C ALA A 251 45.12 21.29 -10.96
N ASP A 252 45.46 20.45 -11.94
CA ASP A 252 44.59 20.12 -13.06
C ASP A 252 43.30 19.38 -12.66
N GLU A 253 42.20 19.70 -13.33
CA GLU A 253 40.94 18.95 -13.20
C GLU A 253 41.13 17.53 -13.76
N VAL A 254 40.76 16.52 -12.96
CA VAL A 254 40.85 15.10 -13.36
C VAL A 254 39.47 14.55 -13.66
N LYS A 255 39.40 13.70 -14.69
CA LYS A 255 38.19 12.97 -15.08
C LYS A 255 38.24 11.54 -14.56
N ALA A 256 37.07 10.93 -14.41
CA ALA A 256 36.97 9.52 -14.06
C ALA A 256 37.64 8.65 -15.13
N ASN A 257 38.59 7.81 -14.71
CA ASN A 257 39.32 6.87 -15.57
C ASN A 257 39.93 5.74 -14.73
N THR A 258 40.56 4.77 -15.37
CA THR A 258 41.26 3.64 -14.74
C THR A 258 42.78 3.85 -14.75
N PRO A 259 43.54 3.24 -13.82
CA PRO A 259 45.00 3.28 -13.84
C PRO A 259 45.57 2.75 -15.16
N ALA A 260 46.54 3.45 -15.74
CA ALA A 260 47.09 3.14 -17.07
C ALA A 260 47.81 1.78 -17.16
N VAL A 261 48.24 1.22 -16.03
CA VAL A 261 48.85 -0.13 -15.93
C VAL A 261 47.81 -1.26 -16.05
N LEU A 262 46.53 -0.93 -15.93
CA LEU A 262 45.42 -1.86 -16.07
C LEU A 262 44.71 -1.63 -17.41
N PRO A 263 43.89 -2.59 -17.89
CA PRO A 263 43.12 -2.40 -19.12
C PRO A 263 42.31 -1.10 -19.08
N PRO A 264 42.20 -0.35 -20.18
CA PRO A 264 41.43 0.88 -20.20
C PRO A 264 39.92 0.58 -20.09
N ILE A 265 39.18 1.50 -19.45
CA ILE A 265 37.72 1.48 -19.48
C ILE A 265 37.21 1.91 -20.86
N GLY A 266 36.25 1.18 -21.41
CA GLY A 266 35.81 1.33 -22.82
C GLY A 266 34.89 2.52 -23.11
N THR A 267 34.85 3.54 -22.25
CA THR A 267 33.97 4.71 -22.37
C THR A 267 34.71 5.98 -21.96
N SER A 268 34.38 7.10 -22.60
CA SER A 268 34.95 8.42 -22.32
C SER A 268 34.36 9.10 -21.09
N ASN A 269 33.21 8.64 -20.59
CA ASN A 269 32.56 9.18 -19.40
C ASN A 269 32.06 8.03 -18.50
N PRO A 270 32.97 7.34 -17.81
CA PRO A 270 32.64 6.15 -17.05
C PRO A 270 31.79 6.49 -15.82
N ASN A 271 30.78 5.66 -15.58
CA ASN A 271 29.96 5.69 -14.37
C ASN A 271 30.25 4.48 -13.46
N ARG A 272 29.51 4.35 -12.36
CA ARG A 272 29.70 3.24 -11.40
C ARG A 272 29.41 1.86 -11.99
N LEU A 273 28.45 1.75 -12.91
CA LEU A 273 28.17 0.49 -13.59
C LEU A 273 29.32 0.10 -14.53
N ASP A 274 29.93 1.08 -15.20
CA ASP A 274 31.10 0.85 -16.05
C ASP A 274 32.30 0.38 -15.21
N LEU A 275 32.53 1.00 -14.05
CA LEU A 275 33.57 0.54 -13.11
C LEU A 275 33.30 -0.90 -12.65
N ALA A 276 32.05 -1.23 -12.30
CA ALA A 276 31.69 -2.59 -11.91
C ALA A 276 31.97 -3.57 -13.05
N ARG A 277 31.51 -3.29 -14.27
CA ARG A 277 31.79 -4.14 -15.44
C ARG A 277 33.28 -4.28 -15.71
N TRP A 278 34.05 -3.20 -15.58
CA TRP A 278 35.49 -3.20 -15.76
C TRP A 278 36.23 -4.08 -14.74
N LEU A 279 35.82 -4.05 -13.46
CA LEU A 279 36.40 -4.91 -12.41
C LEU A 279 36.24 -6.40 -12.72
N PHE A 280 35.16 -6.79 -13.41
CA PHE A 280 34.87 -8.18 -13.76
C PHE A 280 35.18 -8.51 -15.22
N ASP A 281 35.80 -7.59 -15.97
CA ASP A 281 36.24 -7.83 -17.35
C ASP A 281 37.28 -8.97 -17.38
N PRO A 282 37.19 -9.94 -18.30
CA PRO A 282 38.17 -11.03 -18.41
C PRO A 282 39.62 -10.57 -18.59
N ARG A 283 39.84 -9.38 -19.15
CA ARG A 283 41.18 -8.78 -19.30
C ARG A 283 41.71 -8.22 -17.98
N HIS A 284 40.86 -7.98 -16.98
CA HIS A 284 41.28 -7.45 -15.70
C HIS A 284 42.05 -8.53 -14.89
N PRO A 285 43.34 -8.30 -14.56
CA PRO A 285 44.19 -9.37 -14.06
C PRO A 285 44.11 -9.61 -12.54
N LEU A 286 43.50 -8.70 -11.77
CA LEU A 286 43.63 -8.70 -10.31
C LEU A 286 42.40 -9.24 -9.57
N THR A 287 41.18 -8.93 -10.02
CA THR A 287 39.94 -9.17 -9.25
C THR A 287 39.78 -10.62 -8.81
N ALA A 288 40.02 -11.57 -9.73
CA ALA A 288 39.93 -12.99 -9.43
C ALA A 288 41.08 -13.44 -8.51
N ARG A 289 42.34 -13.04 -8.82
CA ARG A 289 43.53 -13.41 -8.04
C ARG A 289 43.46 -12.91 -6.60
N VAL A 290 43.09 -11.65 -6.40
CA VAL A 290 42.95 -11.03 -5.07
C VAL A 290 41.87 -11.74 -4.26
N THR A 291 40.70 -11.99 -4.88
CA THR A 291 39.58 -12.67 -4.22
C THR A 291 39.95 -14.10 -3.81
N VAL A 292 40.54 -14.87 -4.73
CA VAL A 292 41.02 -16.24 -4.47
C VAL A 292 42.04 -16.26 -3.35
N ASN A 293 43.03 -15.36 -3.38
CA ASN A 293 44.07 -15.32 -2.36
C ASN A 293 43.53 -14.96 -0.97
N ARG A 294 42.55 -14.05 -0.88
CA ARG A 294 41.86 -13.74 0.38
C ARG A 294 41.16 -14.97 0.94
N ILE A 295 40.44 -15.70 0.09
CA ILE A 295 39.75 -16.94 0.49
C ILE A 295 40.75 -18.03 0.89
N TRP A 296 41.81 -18.21 0.10
CA TRP A 296 42.90 -19.12 0.40
C TRP A 296 43.52 -18.82 1.77
N SER A 297 43.84 -17.55 2.03
CA SER A 297 44.40 -17.10 3.30
C SER A 297 43.48 -17.39 4.50
N ARG A 298 42.15 -17.43 4.32
CA ARG A 298 41.22 -17.82 5.39
C ARG A 298 41.28 -19.31 5.70
N TYR A 299 41.56 -20.15 4.71
CA TYR A 299 41.64 -21.60 4.87
C TYR A 299 43.00 -22.11 5.33
N PHE A 300 44.07 -21.43 4.92
CA PHE A 300 45.44 -21.83 5.24
C PHE A 300 46.14 -20.87 6.20
N GLY A 301 45.52 -19.76 6.62
CA GLY A 301 46.13 -18.75 7.50
C GLY A 301 47.20 -17.88 6.84
N ARG A 302 47.72 -18.31 5.69
CA ARG A 302 48.69 -17.60 4.84
C ARG A 302 48.17 -17.62 3.40
N GLY A 303 48.13 -16.45 2.76
CA GLY A 303 47.82 -16.35 1.33
C GLY A 303 48.93 -16.94 0.46
N ILE A 304 48.60 -17.31 -0.78
CA ILE A 304 49.61 -17.60 -1.82
C ILE A 304 50.48 -16.36 -2.04
N VAL A 305 49.85 -15.19 -2.06
CA VAL A 305 50.48 -13.89 -1.82
C VAL A 305 50.26 -13.55 -0.35
N PHE A 306 51.33 -13.49 0.44
CA PHE A 306 51.21 -13.26 1.89
C PHE A 306 50.65 -11.89 2.23
N THR A 307 51.07 -10.87 1.49
CA THR A 307 50.61 -9.49 1.64
C THR A 307 49.21 -9.32 1.05
N VAL A 308 48.19 -9.80 1.76
CA VAL A 308 46.81 -9.88 1.25
C VAL A 308 46.22 -8.51 0.84
N ASN A 309 46.79 -7.42 1.35
CA ASN A 309 46.41 -6.04 1.04
C ASN A 309 47.33 -5.36 0.01
N ASP A 310 48.40 -6.02 -0.42
CA ASP A 310 49.35 -5.49 -1.41
C ASP A 310 49.73 -6.56 -2.43
N PHE A 311 49.12 -6.45 -3.61
CA PHE A 311 49.38 -7.29 -4.79
C PHE A 311 50.33 -6.61 -5.79
N GLY A 312 50.89 -5.46 -5.42
CA GLY A 312 51.77 -4.66 -6.26
C GLY A 312 53.25 -4.94 -5.99
N THR A 313 54.11 -4.01 -6.40
CA THR A 313 55.56 -4.11 -6.28
C THR A 313 56.09 -4.01 -4.85
N GLN A 314 55.24 -3.60 -3.90
CA GLN A 314 55.56 -3.53 -2.47
C GLN A 314 55.10 -4.78 -1.71
N GLY A 315 54.38 -5.69 -2.38
CA GLY A 315 53.97 -6.98 -1.83
C GLY A 315 54.98 -8.09 -2.04
N GLU A 316 54.79 -9.22 -1.34
CA GLU A 316 55.54 -10.45 -1.61
C GLU A 316 55.05 -11.11 -2.91
N PRO A 317 55.95 -11.68 -3.74
CA PRO A 317 55.53 -12.46 -4.91
C PRO A 317 54.74 -13.71 -4.48
N PRO A 318 53.85 -14.22 -5.33
CA PRO A 318 53.10 -15.43 -5.02
C PRO A 318 54.04 -16.62 -4.84
N SER A 319 53.87 -17.39 -3.75
CA SER A 319 54.64 -18.61 -3.50
C SER A 319 54.39 -19.69 -4.56
N HIS A 320 53.17 -19.72 -5.10
CA HIS A 320 52.72 -20.67 -6.13
C HIS A 320 51.95 -19.91 -7.23
N PRO A 321 52.66 -19.22 -8.16
CA PRO A 321 52.04 -18.36 -9.17
C PRO A 321 51.06 -19.13 -10.08
N GLU A 322 51.45 -20.32 -10.54
CA GLU A 322 50.61 -21.14 -11.43
C GLU A 322 49.32 -21.60 -10.74
N LEU A 323 49.39 -21.94 -9.45
CA LEU A 323 48.22 -22.31 -8.65
C LEU A 323 47.26 -21.13 -8.49
N LEU A 324 47.79 -19.94 -8.20
CA LEU A 324 46.98 -18.73 -8.09
C LEU A 324 46.26 -18.41 -9.40
N ASP A 325 46.97 -18.51 -10.53
CA ASP A 325 46.41 -18.27 -11.86
C ASP A 325 45.37 -19.32 -12.24
N TRP A 326 45.63 -20.58 -11.93
CA TRP A 326 44.68 -21.66 -12.15
C TRP A 326 43.41 -21.47 -11.32
N LEU A 327 43.52 -21.20 -10.01
CA LEU A 327 42.36 -20.95 -9.14
C LEU A 327 41.58 -19.70 -9.56
N ALA A 328 42.27 -18.62 -9.96
CA ALA A 328 41.64 -17.40 -10.46
C ALA A 328 40.84 -17.67 -11.74
N THR A 329 41.38 -18.50 -12.64
CA THR A 329 40.71 -18.92 -13.87
C THR A 329 39.52 -19.83 -13.57
N GLN A 330 39.66 -20.81 -12.67
CA GLN A 330 38.55 -21.66 -12.23
C GLN A 330 37.42 -20.83 -11.61
N PHE A 331 37.76 -19.86 -10.77
CA PHE A 331 36.77 -19.00 -10.13
C PHE A 331 35.97 -18.18 -11.15
N ARG A 332 36.66 -17.58 -12.13
CA ARG A 332 36.02 -16.80 -13.19
C ARG A 332 35.17 -17.67 -14.12
N ASN A 333 35.67 -18.83 -14.54
CA ASN A 333 34.99 -19.72 -15.50
C ASN A 333 33.79 -20.46 -14.90
N ASN A 334 33.67 -20.50 -13.57
CA ASN A 334 32.52 -21.05 -12.85
C ASN A 334 31.62 -19.93 -12.31
N ASP A 335 31.35 -18.91 -13.14
CA ASP A 335 30.44 -17.79 -12.87
C ASP A 335 30.69 -17.05 -11.55
N TRP A 336 31.96 -16.94 -11.14
CA TRP A 336 32.34 -16.30 -9.87
C TRP A 336 31.66 -16.95 -8.65
N SER A 337 31.34 -18.24 -8.74
CA SER A 337 30.68 -19.00 -7.67
C SER A 337 31.62 -19.22 -6.49
N LEU A 338 31.43 -18.45 -5.42
CA LEU A 338 32.15 -18.65 -4.16
C LEU A 338 31.98 -20.08 -3.64
N LYS A 339 30.77 -20.65 -3.75
CA LYS A 339 30.50 -22.03 -3.30
C LYS A 339 31.34 -23.06 -4.06
N HIS A 340 31.50 -22.88 -5.37
CA HIS A 340 32.37 -23.74 -6.17
C HIS A 340 33.83 -23.62 -5.71
N LEU A 341 34.35 -22.38 -5.58
CA LEU A 341 35.72 -22.14 -5.15
C LEU A 341 36.00 -22.71 -3.75
N HIS A 342 35.09 -22.50 -2.79
CA HIS A 342 35.18 -23.09 -1.46
C HIS A 342 35.24 -24.62 -1.54
N LYS A 343 34.32 -25.26 -2.29
CA LYS A 343 34.31 -26.72 -2.48
C LYS A 343 35.63 -27.21 -3.10
N LEU A 344 36.12 -26.52 -4.13
CA LEU A 344 37.36 -26.87 -4.82
C LEU A 344 38.56 -26.87 -3.85
N ILE A 345 38.67 -25.83 -3.01
CA ILE A 345 39.75 -25.73 -2.02
C ILE A 345 39.59 -26.81 -0.93
N VAL A 346 38.42 -26.91 -0.28
CA VAL A 346 38.25 -27.79 0.90
C VAL A 346 38.23 -29.28 0.55
N THR A 347 38.01 -29.64 -0.72
CA THR A 347 38.10 -31.03 -1.21
C THR A 347 39.45 -31.36 -1.83
N SER A 348 40.39 -30.41 -1.90
CA SER A 348 41.76 -30.67 -2.39
C SER A 348 42.51 -31.64 -1.48
N ALA A 349 43.53 -32.32 -2.02
CA ALA A 349 44.46 -33.10 -1.21
C ALA A 349 45.19 -32.19 -0.21
N THR A 350 45.58 -30.98 -0.64
CA THR A 350 46.31 -30.00 0.15
C THR A 350 45.55 -29.56 1.41
N TYR A 351 44.27 -29.21 1.27
CA TYR A 351 43.46 -28.79 2.41
C TYR A 351 43.22 -29.93 3.42
N ARG A 352 43.11 -31.17 2.93
CA ARG A 352 42.83 -32.36 3.73
C ARG A 352 44.07 -33.01 4.35
N GLN A 353 45.25 -32.42 4.19
CA GLN A 353 46.46 -32.86 4.89
C GLN A 353 46.27 -32.76 6.41
N SER A 354 46.97 -33.63 7.16
CA SER A 354 47.00 -33.55 8.61
C SER A 354 47.64 -32.25 9.09
N SER A 355 47.22 -31.73 10.25
CA SER A 355 47.87 -30.61 10.95
C SER A 355 48.90 -31.07 11.99
N THR A 356 49.34 -32.34 11.92
CA THR A 356 50.43 -32.85 12.74
C THR A 356 51.74 -32.18 12.33
N ASN A 357 52.49 -31.68 13.31
CA ASN A 357 53.77 -31.03 13.06
C ASN A 357 54.75 -32.03 12.42
N ARG A 358 55.54 -31.55 11.46
CA ARG A 358 56.56 -32.31 10.73
C ARG A 358 57.95 -31.76 11.06
N PRO A 359 58.66 -32.34 12.06
CA PRO A 359 59.91 -31.79 12.57
C PRO A 359 60.97 -31.58 11.48
N GLU A 360 61.00 -32.46 10.48
CA GLU A 360 61.96 -32.42 9.36
C GLU A 360 61.77 -31.21 8.42
N LEU A 361 60.63 -30.52 8.51
CA LEU A 361 60.32 -29.34 7.71
C LEU A 361 60.28 -28.05 8.53
N ALA A 362 60.27 -28.13 9.87
CA ALA A 362 60.12 -26.98 10.75
C ALA A 362 61.23 -25.94 10.57
N GLU A 363 62.47 -26.36 10.32
CA GLU A 363 63.60 -25.46 10.08
C GLU A 363 63.66 -24.95 8.63
N ARG A 364 63.18 -25.74 7.66
CA ARG A 364 63.29 -25.44 6.22
C ARG A 364 62.16 -24.56 5.71
N ASP A 365 60.97 -24.73 6.26
CA ASP A 365 59.77 -23.97 5.92
C ASP A 365 58.94 -23.67 7.19
N PRO A 366 59.46 -22.81 8.09
CA PRO A 366 58.82 -22.52 9.37
C PRO A 366 57.43 -21.90 9.24
N TYR A 367 57.12 -21.28 8.10
CA TYR A 367 55.83 -20.65 7.82
C TYR A 367 54.87 -21.54 7.01
N ASN A 368 55.27 -22.79 6.73
CA ASN A 368 54.52 -23.74 5.92
C ASN A 368 54.09 -23.15 4.55
N THR A 369 54.99 -22.38 3.93
CA THR A 369 54.81 -21.76 2.61
C THR A 369 54.64 -22.81 1.52
N TRP A 370 55.27 -23.97 1.65
CA TRP A 370 55.19 -25.11 0.72
C TRP A 370 53.98 -26.01 0.97
N LEU A 371 53.13 -25.70 1.96
CA LEU A 371 51.85 -26.40 2.21
C LEU A 371 52.06 -27.89 2.51
N SER A 372 53.10 -28.21 3.29
CA SER A 372 53.50 -29.57 3.64
C SER A 372 52.59 -30.28 4.66
N HIS A 373 51.74 -29.50 5.33
CA HIS A 373 50.72 -29.93 6.30
C HIS A 373 49.62 -28.86 6.39
N GLN A 374 48.52 -29.14 7.11
CA GLN A 374 47.48 -28.13 7.36
C GLN A 374 47.86 -27.23 8.55
N ASN A 375 47.58 -25.93 8.43
CA ASN A 375 47.88 -24.95 9.47
C ASN A 375 46.86 -24.97 10.62
N ARG A 376 47.35 -24.76 11.85
CA ARG A 376 46.49 -24.54 13.02
C ARG A 376 46.09 -23.08 13.06
N LEU A 377 44.81 -22.82 12.89
CA LEU A 377 44.28 -21.46 12.80
C LEU A 377 43.63 -21.03 14.11
N ARG A 378 43.90 -19.79 14.52
CA ARG A 378 43.06 -19.13 15.52
C ARG A 378 41.73 -18.78 14.86
N VAL A 379 40.65 -19.29 15.43
CA VAL A 379 39.29 -19.01 14.98
C VAL A 379 38.73 -17.74 15.63
N GLU A 380 37.81 -17.08 14.94
CA GLU A 380 37.09 -15.89 15.41
C GLU A 380 36.10 -16.26 16.54
N ALA A 381 35.69 -15.28 17.35
CA ALA A 381 34.88 -15.53 18.55
C ALA A 381 33.52 -16.19 18.24
N GLU A 382 32.95 -15.85 17.08
CA GLU A 382 31.71 -16.37 16.53
C GLU A 382 31.83 -17.88 16.26
N ILE A 383 32.96 -18.31 15.68
CA ILE A 383 33.25 -19.72 15.42
C ILE A 383 33.44 -20.48 16.73
N ILE A 384 34.13 -19.88 17.72
CA ILE A 384 34.29 -20.50 19.06
C ILE A 384 32.92 -20.76 19.69
N ARG A 385 32.02 -19.77 19.66
CA ARG A 385 30.66 -19.92 20.17
C ARG A 385 29.90 -21.02 19.43
N ASP A 386 29.90 -20.98 18.11
CA ASP A 386 29.15 -21.94 17.29
C ASP A 386 29.68 -23.37 17.47
N GLN A 387 30.99 -23.55 17.64
CA GLN A 387 31.60 -24.83 18.03
C GLN A 387 31.11 -25.29 19.41
N ALA A 388 31.10 -24.42 20.41
CA ALA A 388 30.60 -24.76 21.74
C ALA A 388 29.12 -25.19 21.71
N LEU A 389 28.29 -24.49 20.91
CA LEU A 389 26.88 -24.85 20.72
C LEU A 389 26.70 -26.16 19.94
N ALA A 390 27.53 -26.41 18.94
CA ALA A 390 27.48 -27.63 18.14
C ALA A 390 27.85 -28.86 18.99
N VAL A 391 28.96 -28.79 19.74
CA VAL A 391 29.44 -29.87 20.61
C VAL A 391 28.47 -30.16 21.76
N SER A 392 27.80 -29.12 22.28
CA SER A 392 26.77 -29.28 23.32
C SER A 392 25.39 -29.71 22.79
N GLY A 393 25.22 -29.84 21.47
CA GLY A 393 23.93 -30.19 20.86
C GLY A 393 22.85 -29.11 20.93
N LEU A 394 23.22 -27.87 21.29
CA LEU A 394 22.29 -26.74 21.45
C LEU A 394 22.09 -25.92 20.16
N MET A 395 22.97 -26.10 19.17
CA MET A 395 22.98 -25.27 17.96
C MET A 395 21.68 -25.36 17.16
N LYS A 396 21.12 -24.19 16.80
CA LYS A 396 19.93 -24.09 15.94
C LYS A 396 20.28 -23.51 14.57
N HIS A 397 19.90 -24.22 13.52
CA HIS A 397 20.28 -23.93 12.12
C HIS A 397 19.29 -23.04 11.35
N LYS A 398 18.33 -22.41 12.03
CA LYS A 398 17.38 -21.48 11.40
C LYS A 398 18.14 -20.32 10.76
N VAL A 399 17.92 -20.08 9.46
CA VAL A 399 18.52 -18.98 8.68
C VAL A 399 17.50 -17.86 8.49
N GLY A 400 17.95 -16.61 8.61
CA GLY A 400 17.12 -15.41 8.42
C GLY A 400 16.24 -15.05 9.61
N GLY A 401 15.32 -14.11 9.37
CA GLY A 401 14.46 -13.52 10.42
C GLY A 401 15.12 -12.36 11.17
N PRO A 402 14.48 -11.84 12.23
CA PRO A 402 15.01 -10.75 13.02
C PRO A 402 16.37 -11.08 13.64
N SER A 403 17.17 -10.06 13.90
CA SER A 403 18.41 -10.18 14.68
C SER A 403 18.13 -10.80 16.05
N VAL A 404 19.06 -11.62 16.52
CA VAL A 404 18.98 -12.28 17.83
C VAL A 404 20.09 -11.81 18.72
N ASN A 405 19.84 -11.85 20.02
CA ASN A 405 20.75 -11.42 21.07
C ASN A 405 21.14 -12.66 21.88
N PRO A 406 22.28 -13.31 21.58
CA PRO A 406 22.76 -14.44 22.37
C PRO A 406 22.91 -14.11 23.85
N PRO A 407 22.86 -15.13 24.74
CA PRO A 407 23.17 -14.94 26.16
C PRO A 407 24.56 -14.33 26.35
N GLN A 408 24.66 -13.33 27.22
CA GLN A 408 25.90 -12.72 27.65
C GLN A 408 26.04 -12.91 29.17
N PRO A 409 27.28 -13.00 29.70
CA PRO A 409 27.52 -12.92 31.14
C PRO A 409 26.91 -11.65 31.74
N GLU A 410 26.50 -11.74 33.00
CA GLU A 410 25.95 -10.60 33.72
C GLU A 410 26.98 -9.46 33.82
N GLY A 411 26.52 -8.21 33.68
CA GLY A 411 27.36 -7.02 33.80
C GLY A 411 28.10 -6.55 32.53
N ILE A 412 28.19 -7.36 31.46
CA ILE A 412 28.88 -6.96 30.22
C ILE A 412 28.21 -5.73 29.56
N ALA A 413 26.88 -5.70 29.51
CA ALA A 413 26.14 -4.57 28.95
C ALA A 413 26.39 -3.25 29.71
N ASN A 414 26.72 -3.32 30.99
CA ASN A 414 27.00 -2.16 31.84
C ASN A 414 28.36 -1.50 31.53
N LEU A 415 29.24 -2.18 30.77
CA LEU A 415 30.50 -1.61 30.30
C LEU A 415 30.32 -0.64 29.13
N GLY A 416 29.13 -0.57 28.54
CA GLY A 416 28.81 0.37 27.48
C GLY A 416 28.80 1.82 27.98
N TYR A 417 29.27 2.75 27.14
CA TYR A 417 29.32 4.17 27.48
C TYR A 417 27.94 4.67 27.94
N ALA A 418 27.89 5.29 29.12
CA ALA A 418 26.69 5.86 29.74
C ALA A 418 25.48 4.89 29.86
N ASN A 419 25.71 3.59 30.05
CA ASN A 419 24.65 2.57 30.12
C ASN A 419 23.73 2.55 28.88
N SER A 420 24.24 2.99 27.72
CA SER A 420 23.46 3.10 26.48
C SER A 420 23.12 1.76 25.84
N VAL A 421 23.85 0.70 26.19
CA VAL A 421 23.67 -0.63 25.60
C VAL A 421 22.61 -1.41 26.37
N LYS A 422 21.39 -1.48 25.81
CA LYS A 422 20.32 -2.37 26.31
C LYS A 422 20.40 -3.72 25.62
N TRP A 423 20.90 -4.74 26.31
CA TRP A 423 20.98 -6.10 25.78
C TRP A 423 19.86 -6.99 26.31
N THR A 424 18.80 -7.18 25.52
CA THR A 424 17.72 -8.11 25.87
C THR A 424 17.98 -9.46 25.20
N THR A 425 18.44 -10.43 26.00
CA THR A 425 18.72 -11.81 25.54
C THR A 425 17.49 -12.44 24.88
N SER A 426 17.68 -13.03 23.71
CA SER A 426 16.64 -13.77 22.98
C SER A 426 16.16 -14.98 23.79
N LYS A 427 14.90 -15.37 23.58
CA LYS A 427 14.25 -16.51 24.26
C LYS A 427 14.16 -17.73 23.34
N GLY A 428 13.94 -18.89 23.93
CA GLY A 428 13.77 -20.15 23.19
C GLY A 428 14.96 -20.48 22.29
N ASP A 429 14.69 -21.08 21.13
CA ASP A 429 15.70 -21.52 20.17
C ASP A 429 16.55 -20.37 19.60
N ASP A 430 16.00 -19.16 19.52
CA ASP A 430 16.69 -17.99 18.96
C ASP A 430 17.96 -17.61 19.76
N ARG A 431 18.04 -17.97 21.05
CA ARG A 431 19.23 -17.71 21.87
C ARG A 431 20.44 -18.58 21.50
N TYR A 432 20.18 -19.74 20.87
CA TYR A 432 21.19 -20.70 20.41
C TYR A 432 21.28 -20.74 18.88
N ARG A 433 20.72 -19.74 18.20
CA ARG A 433 20.81 -19.65 16.76
C ARG A 433 22.27 -19.46 16.33
N ARG A 434 22.62 -20.15 15.26
CA ARG A 434 23.87 -20.00 14.52
C ARG A 434 24.08 -18.52 14.12
N GLY A 435 25.32 -18.02 14.23
CA GLY A 435 25.70 -16.72 13.70
C GLY A 435 25.71 -16.69 12.17
N LEU A 436 25.39 -15.55 11.56
CA LEU A 436 25.43 -15.35 10.11
C LEU A 436 26.61 -14.49 9.69
#